data_AF-A0A8J2LYG8-F1
#
_entry.id   AF-A0A8J2LYG8-F1
#
_cell.length_a   1.000
_cell.length_b   1.000
_cell.length_c   1.000
_cell.angle_alpha   90.00
_cell.angle_beta   90.00
_cell.angle_gamma   90.00
#
_symmetry.space_group_name_H-M   'P 1'
#
loop_
_entity.id
_entity.type
_entity.pdbx_description
1 polymer ?
#
loop_
_entity_poly.entity_id
_entity_poly.type
_entity_poly.pdbx_seq_one_letter_code
_entity_poly.pdbx_strand_id
1 'polypeptide(L)'
;MLVNGRALAQLCTDESYEAKLSGTLFLLQDGRWRSLHGLLKANLLFLFNQPENVGIEAPCIILILEDCYMELCDDNATKRSYSFEVILKTTGRRFTFAADNLKALERWISSLTVASLEYITITKQSFLEQLNDNEEKT
;
A
#
# COMPACT_ATOMS: atom_id res chain seq x y z
N MET A 1 4.21 20.09 -8.09
CA MET A 1 4.05 18.65 -7.77
C MET A 1 4.21 18.35 -6.27
N LEU A 2 5.03 19.09 -5.50
CA LEU A 2 5.25 18.85 -4.06
C LEU A 2 4.07 19.20 -3.12
N VAL A 3 3.18 20.10 -3.53
CA VAL A 3 1.99 20.49 -2.73
C VAL A 3 1.10 19.27 -2.43
N ASN A 4 0.97 18.35 -3.38
CA ASN A 4 0.16 17.15 -3.23
C ASN A 4 0.80 16.12 -2.29
N GLY A 5 2.14 16.10 -2.18
CA GLY A 5 2.85 15.15 -1.33
C GLY A 5 2.57 15.38 0.16
N ARG A 6 2.46 16.65 0.59
CA ARG A 6 2.11 16.99 1.97
C ARG A 6 0.66 16.63 2.30
N ALA A 7 -0.26 16.88 1.38
CA ALA A 7 -1.66 16.50 1.53
C ALA A 7 -1.80 14.96 1.64
N LEU A 8 -1.10 14.21 0.79
CA LEU A 8 -1.07 12.73 0.88
C LEU A 8 -0.49 12.25 2.21
N ALA A 9 0.59 12.86 2.68
CA ALA A 9 1.17 12.50 3.98
C ALA A 9 0.20 12.74 5.14
N GLN A 10 -0.64 13.77 5.10
CA GLN A 10 -1.63 14.06 6.14
C GLN A 10 -2.77 13.03 6.20
N LEU A 11 -3.01 12.27 5.13
CA LEU A 11 -4.03 11.21 5.12
C LEU A 11 -3.72 10.09 6.12
N CYS A 12 -2.47 9.93 6.57
CA CYS A 12 -2.16 8.94 7.60
C CYS A 12 -2.90 9.22 8.93
N THR A 13 -3.18 10.49 9.24
CA THR A 13 -3.90 10.94 10.45
C THR A 13 -5.38 11.28 10.21
N ASP A 14 -5.87 11.25 8.98
CA ASP A 14 -7.25 11.65 8.65
C ASP A 14 -8.26 10.62 9.18
N GLU A 15 -9.06 11.00 10.18
CA GLU A 15 -10.03 10.11 10.82
C GLU A 15 -11.17 9.67 9.88
N SER A 16 -11.38 10.36 8.76
CA SER A 16 -12.41 10.02 7.77
C SER A 16 -12.12 8.70 7.05
N TYR A 17 -10.87 8.24 7.09
CA TYR A 17 -10.45 6.96 6.51
C TYR A 17 -10.03 6.01 7.62
N GLU A 18 -10.59 4.81 7.66
CA GLU A 18 -10.18 3.81 8.65
C GLU A 18 -8.84 3.17 8.23
N ALA A 19 -7.98 2.89 9.22
CA ALA A 19 -6.76 2.11 8.98
C ALA A 19 -7.14 0.65 8.71
N LYS A 20 -6.86 0.17 7.50
CA LYS A 20 -7.17 -1.21 7.07
C LYS A 20 -6.23 -2.22 7.71
N LEU A 21 -4.95 -1.85 7.85
CA LEU A 21 -3.93 -2.69 8.45
C LEU A 21 -2.78 -1.82 8.98
N SER A 22 -2.21 -2.22 10.10
CA SER A 22 -1.01 -1.61 10.67
C SER A 22 -0.13 -2.69 11.28
N GLY A 23 1.19 -2.55 11.15
CA GLY A 23 2.15 -3.49 11.71
C GLY A 23 3.55 -3.33 11.14
N THR A 24 4.47 -4.17 11.61
CA THR A 24 5.85 -4.17 11.12
C THR A 24 5.92 -4.70 9.69
N LEU A 25 6.73 -4.04 8.86
CA LEU A 25 7.21 -4.53 7.58
C LEU A 25 8.71 -4.33 7.50
N PHE A 26 9.42 -5.34 7.00
CA PHE A 26 10.82 -5.17 6.64
C PHE A 26 10.91 -4.79 5.18
N LEU A 27 11.59 -3.70 4.85
CA LEU A 27 11.89 -3.31 3.48
C LEU A 27 13.33 -3.68 3.15
N LEU A 28 13.56 -4.37 2.03
CA LEU A 28 14.89 -4.59 1.50
C LEU A 28 15.32 -3.36 0.69
N GLN A 29 16.35 -2.68 1.16
CA GLN A 29 16.93 -1.53 0.48
C GLN A 29 18.45 -1.60 0.55
N ASP A 30 19.13 -1.38 -0.57
CA ASP A 30 20.60 -1.39 -0.66
C ASP A 30 21.22 -2.68 -0.06
N GLY A 31 20.55 -3.83 -0.29
CA GLY A 31 20.95 -5.14 0.22
C GLY A 31 20.73 -5.35 1.72
N ARG A 32 20.03 -4.44 2.41
CA ARG A 32 19.78 -4.51 3.85
C ARG A 32 18.29 -4.45 4.17
N TRP A 33 17.87 -5.31 5.10
CA TRP A 33 16.52 -5.29 5.64
C TRP A 33 16.39 -4.20 6.70
N ARG A 34 15.43 -3.29 6.52
CA ARG A 34 15.08 -2.26 7.50
C ARG A 34 13.70 -2.54 8.06
N SER A 35 13.58 -2.60 9.38
CA SER A 35 12.27 -2.65 10.07
C SER A 35 11.61 -1.28 9.99
N LEU A 36 10.35 -1.27 9.54
CA LEU A 36 9.51 -0.08 9.41
C LEU A 36 8.13 -0.38 9.97
N HIS A 37 7.44 0.67 10.39
CA HIS A 37 6.01 0.61 10.70
C HIS A 37 5.20 0.89 9.44
N GLY A 38 4.45 -0.10 8.97
CA GLY A 38 3.52 0.01 7.86
C GLY A 38 2.12 0.37 8.35
N LEU A 39 1.49 1.32 7.66
CA LEU A 39 0.11 1.73 7.86
C LEU A 39 -0.59 1.76 6.50
N LEU A 40 -1.57 0.89 6.30
CA LEU A 40 -2.42 0.83 5.11
C LEU A 40 -3.74 1.55 5.38
N LYS A 41 -4.02 2.57 4.59
CA LYS A 41 -5.23 3.38 4.70
C LYS A 41 -5.69 3.78 3.31
N ALA A 42 -6.97 3.58 3.01
CA ALA A 42 -7.50 3.61 1.63
C ALA A 42 -6.70 2.69 0.68
N ASN A 43 -6.04 3.24 -0.34
CA ASN A 43 -5.12 2.56 -1.26
C ASN A 43 -3.66 3.02 -1.09
N LEU A 44 -3.32 3.58 0.07
CA LEU A 44 -2.01 4.12 0.39
C LEU A 44 -1.34 3.29 1.48
N LEU A 45 -0.11 2.83 1.23
CA LEU A 45 0.76 2.25 2.25
C LEU A 45 1.80 3.28 2.66
N PHE A 46 1.68 3.73 3.91
CA PHE A 46 2.64 4.63 4.57
C PHE A 46 3.67 3.79 5.33
N LEU A 47 4.95 4.16 5.21
CA LEU A 47 6.04 3.53 5.95
C LEU A 47 6.77 4.56 6.81
N PHE A 48 6.84 4.28 8.11
CA PHE A 48 7.53 5.10 9.10
C PHE A 48 8.69 4.34 9.73
N ASN A 49 9.67 5.05 10.30
CA ASN A 49 10.75 4.40 11.02
C ASN A 49 10.23 3.67 12.27
N GLN A 50 9.29 4.28 12.99
CA GLN A 50 8.66 3.76 14.21
C GLN A 50 7.16 4.11 14.25
N PRO A 51 6.31 3.35 14.97
CA PRO A 51 4.88 3.66 15.11
C PRO A 51 4.62 5.03 15.73
N GLU A 52 5.45 5.48 16.66
CA GLU A 52 5.31 6.79 17.33
C GLU A 52 5.50 7.96 16.35
N ASN A 53 6.11 7.74 15.19
CA ASN A 53 6.30 8.79 14.19
C ASN A 53 5.02 9.12 13.41
N VAL A 54 3.98 8.28 13.46
CA VAL A 54 2.72 8.51 12.74
C VAL A 54 2.07 9.81 13.23
N GLY A 55 1.86 10.76 12.31
CA GLY A 55 1.29 12.08 12.63
C GLY A 55 2.27 13.09 13.24
N ILE A 56 3.48 12.67 13.59
CA ILE A 56 4.55 13.54 14.10
C ILE A 56 5.52 13.90 12.97
N GLU A 57 5.98 12.88 12.24
CA GLU A 57 6.93 13.03 11.13
C GLU A 57 6.27 12.66 9.80
N ALA A 58 6.88 13.11 8.71
CA ALA A 58 6.47 12.64 7.39
C ALA A 58 6.84 11.14 7.23
N PRO A 59 5.99 10.34 6.57
CA PRO A 59 6.33 8.96 6.22
C PRO A 59 7.60 8.93 5.36
N CYS A 60 8.48 7.96 5.62
CA CYS A 60 9.70 7.76 4.85
C CYS A 60 9.38 7.39 3.40
N ILE A 61 8.31 6.60 3.20
CA ILE A 61 7.84 6.17 1.89
C ILE A 61 6.31 6.17 1.91
N ILE A 62 5.72 6.61 0.81
CA ILE A 62 4.29 6.44 0.51
C ILE A 62 4.20 5.63 -0.78
N LEU A 63 3.56 4.46 -0.71
CA LEU A 63 3.23 3.68 -1.91
C LEU A 63 1.75 3.85 -2.24
N ILE A 64 1.48 4.27 -3.47
CA ILE A 64 0.14 4.28 -4.04
C ILE A 64 -0.06 2.91 -4.68
N LEU A 65 -1.01 2.13 -4.16
CA LEU A 65 -1.24 0.73 -4.53
C LEU A 65 -2.21 0.57 -5.72
N GLU A 66 -2.43 1.65 -6.46
CA GLU A 66 -3.22 1.60 -7.69
C GLU A 66 -2.46 0.79 -8.75
N ASP A 67 -3.12 -0.22 -9.30
CA ASP A 67 -2.59 -1.11 -10.33
C ASP A 67 -1.24 -1.77 -9.95
N CYS A 68 -1.14 -2.23 -8.71
CA CYS A 68 -0.05 -3.10 -8.27
C CYS A 68 -0.49 -4.56 -8.16
N TYR A 69 0.48 -5.47 -8.14
CA TYR A 69 0.28 -6.87 -7.79
C TYR A 69 1.43 -7.36 -6.90
N MET A 70 1.21 -8.48 -6.22
CA MET A 70 2.18 -9.04 -5.29
C MET A 70 2.67 -10.40 -5.77
N GLU A 71 3.96 -10.67 -5.57
CA GLU A 71 4.59 -11.96 -5.82
C GLU A 71 5.28 -12.44 -4.56
N LEU A 72 5.14 -13.71 -4.21
CA LEU A 72 5.94 -14.31 -3.14
C LEU A 72 7.38 -14.51 -3.61
N CYS A 73 8.33 -14.22 -2.73
CA CYS A 73 9.74 -14.40 -3.02
C CYS A 73 10.23 -15.79 -2.61
N ASP A 74 11.34 -16.23 -3.22
CA ASP A 74 12.12 -17.36 -2.73
C ASP A 74 12.97 -16.91 -1.53
N ASP A 75 12.73 -17.52 -0.36
CA ASP A 75 13.46 -17.29 0.88
C ASP A 75 14.99 -17.48 0.72
N ASN A 76 15.44 -18.35 -0.20
CA ASN A 76 16.86 -18.54 -0.46
C ASN A 76 17.48 -17.34 -1.19
N ALA A 77 16.73 -16.71 -2.07
CA ALA A 77 17.17 -15.53 -2.81
C ALA A 77 17.21 -14.29 -1.90
N THR A 78 16.19 -14.12 -1.06
CA THR A 78 16.04 -12.96 -0.18
C THR A 78 16.79 -13.09 1.15
N LYS A 79 17.20 -14.31 1.50
CA LYS A 79 17.81 -14.69 2.79
C LYS A 79 16.92 -14.32 3.99
N ARG A 80 15.61 -14.25 3.78
CA ARG A 80 14.62 -13.90 4.81
C ARG A 80 13.29 -14.55 4.51
N SER A 81 12.72 -15.21 5.52
CA SER A 81 11.39 -15.80 5.40
C SER A 81 10.27 -14.78 5.29
N TYR A 82 9.17 -15.23 4.69
CA TYR A 82 7.93 -14.46 4.57
C TYR A 82 8.11 -13.20 3.72
N SER A 83 8.91 -13.32 2.66
CA SER A 83 9.22 -12.23 1.76
C SER A 83 8.29 -12.21 0.54
N PHE A 84 7.95 -11.00 0.09
CA PHE A 84 7.10 -10.76 -1.06
C PHE A 84 7.49 -9.45 -1.75
N GLU A 85 7.17 -9.31 -3.04
CA GLU A 85 7.34 -8.06 -3.76
C GLU A 85 5.99 -7.37 -3.97
N VAL A 86 5.98 -6.04 -3.90
CA VAL A 86 4.93 -5.20 -4.48
C VAL A 86 5.47 -4.65 -5.79
N ILE A 87 4.83 -5.01 -6.91
CA ILE A 87 5.21 -4.58 -8.25
C ILE A 87 4.19 -3.56 -8.77
N LEU A 88 4.64 -2.34 -9.05
CA LEU A 88 3.80 -1.28 -9.59
C LEU A 88 3.76 -1.40 -11.13
N LYS A 89 2.60 -1.72 -11.73
CA LYS A 89 2.54 -1.95 -13.19
C LYS A 89 2.85 -0.72 -14.01
N THR A 90 2.45 0.46 -13.53
CA THR A 90 2.67 1.74 -14.22
C THR A 90 4.14 2.10 -14.39
N THR A 91 5.01 1.67 -13.48
CA THR A 91 6.45 2.02 -13.48
C THR A 91 7.38 0.83 -13.58
N GLY A 92 6.89 -0.39 -13.38
CA GLY A 92 7.69 -1.60 -13.23
C GLY A 92 8.53 -1.67 -11.95
N ARG A 93 8.43 -0.65 -11.06
CA ARG A 93 9.20 -0.61 -9.82
C ARG A 93 8.75 -1.71 -8.87
N ARG A 94 9.73 -2.35 -8.23
CA ARG A 94 9.56 -3.46 -7.28
C ARG A 94 10.00 -3.01 -5.90
N PHE A 95 9.19 -3.33 -4.90
CA PHE A 95 9.53 -3.15 -3.49
C PHE A 95 9.48 -4.51 -2.80
N THR A 96 10.64 -5.01 -2.38
CA THR A 96 10.72 -6.30 -1.71
C THR A 96 10.52 -6.09 -0.21
N PHE A 97 9.44 -6.66 0.32
CA PHE A 97 9.08 -6.64 1.73
C PHE A 97 9.24 -8.01 2.37
N ALA A 98 9.23 -8.05 3.68
CA ALA A 98 8.98 -9.26 4.45
C ALA A 98 8.12 -8.94 5.68
N ALA A 99 7.33 -9.92 6.10
CA ALA A 99 6.54 -9.84 7.33
C ALA A 99 7.27 -10.51 8.51
N ASP A 100 6.81 -10.24 9.74
CA ASP A 100 7.38 -10.85 10.96
C ASP A 100 7.16 -12.38 11.03
N ASN A 101 6.05 -12.85 10.46
CA ASN A 101 5.63 -14.25 10.49
C ASN A 101 4.61 -14.54 9.37
N LEU A 102 4.29 -15.82 9.17
CA LEU A 102 3.35 -16.27 8.13
C LEU A 102 1.97 -15.61 8.25
N LYS A 103 1.42 -15.50 9.46
CA LYS A 103 0.10 -14.88 9.67
C LYS A 103 0.11 -13.40 9.30
N ALA A 104 1.21 -12.70 9.59
CA ALA A 104 1.38 -11.30 9.18
C ALA A 104 1.52 -11.19 7.65
N LEU A 105 2.25 -12.11 7.01
CA LEU A 105 2.36 -12.17 5.54
C LEU A 105 0.99 -12.33 4.88
N GLU A 106 0.20 -13.31 5.32
CA GLU A 106 -1.13 -13.57 4.80
C GLU A 106 -2.03 -12.33 4.88
N ARG A 107 -1.99 -11.64 6.03
CA ARG A 107 -2.74 -10.39 6.24
C ARG A 107 -2.26 -9.28 5.31
N TRP A 108 -0.95 -9.05 5.22
CA TRP A 108 -0.39 -8.04 4.34
C TRP A 108 -0.75 -8.29 2.88
N ILE A 109 -0.53 -9.50 2.36
CA ILE A 109 -0.87 -9.83 0.97
C ILE A 109 -2.37 -9.67 0.71
N SER A 110 -3.22 -10.16 1.62
CA SER A 110 -4.68 -10.05 1.47
C SER A 110 -5.13 -8.59 1.42
N SER A 111 -4.71 -7.78 2.39
CA SER A 111 -5.11 -6.37 2.47
C SER A 111 -4.55 -5.53 1.32
N LEU A 112 -3.31 -5.78 0.87
CA LEU A 112 -2.72 -5.09 -0.27
C LEU A 112 -3.42 -5.45 -1.60
N THR A 113 -3.79 -6.73 -1.78
CA THR A 113 -4.55 -7.19 -2.95
C THR A 113 -5.92 -6.52 -3.00
N VAL A 114 -6.65 -6.54 -1.88
CA VAL A 114 -7.98 -5.95 -1.79
C VAL A 114 -7.93 -4.43 -2.00
N ALA A 115 -6.93 -3.73 -1.45
CA ALA A 115 -6.78 -2.29 -1.63
C ALA A 115 -6.62 -1.88 -3.10
N SER A 116 -5.93 -2.69 -3.91
CA SER A 116 -5.80 -2.49 -5.36
C SER A 116 -7.13 -2.75 -6.11
N LEU A 117 -7.89 -3.77 -5.71
CA LEU A 117 -9.16 -4.17 -6.35
C LEU A 117 -10.35 -3.27 -6.00
N GLU A 118 -10.44 -2.80 -4.75
CA GLU A 118 -11.51 -1.89 -4.31
C GLU A 118 -11.52 -0.60 -5.13
N TYR A 119 -10.34 -0.04 -5.41
CA TYR A 119 -10.20 1.13 -6.26
C TYR A 119 -10.78 0.90 -7.67
N ILE A 120 -10.48 -0.24 -8.29
CA ILE A 120 -10.98 -0.60 -9.62
C ILE A 120 -12.51 -0.74 -9.59
N THR A 121 -13.04 -1.36 -8.54
CA THR A 121 -14.48 -1.61 -8.40
C THR A 121 -15.27 -0.31 -8.23
N ILE A 122 -14.82 0.58 -7.35
CA ILE A 122 -15.46 1.89 -7.12
C ILE A 122 -15.37 2.75 -8.38
N THR A 123 -14.21 2.78 -9.02
CA THR A 123 -14.00 3.53 -10.27
C THR A 123 -14.91 3.02 -11.38
N LYS A 124 -15.01 1.70 -11.57
CA LYS A 124 -15.94 1.08 -12.53
C LYS A 124 -17.39 1.44 -12.23
N GLN A 125 -17.80 1.37 -10.95
CA GLN A 125 -19.15 1.70 -10.54
C GLN A 125 -19.51 3.15 -10.85
N SER A 126 -18.62 4.10 -10.53
CA SER A 126 -18.80 5.52 -10.84
C SER A 126 -18.90 5.78 -12.35
N PHE A 127 -18.15 5.03 -13.18
CA PHE A 127 -18.27 5.13 -14.63
C PHE A 127 -19.62 4.59 -15.15
N LEU A 128 -20.12 3.49 -14.60
CA LEU A 128 -21.42 2.93 -14.99
C LEU A 128 -22.58 3.87 -14.63
N GLU A 129 -22.53 4.50 -13.45
CA GLU A 129 -23.52 5.50 -13.03
C GLU A 129 -23.55 6.69 -14.00
N GLN A 130 -22.39 7.19 -14.42
CA GLN A 130 -22.29 8.27 -15.41
C GLN A 130 -22.86 7.88 -16.78
N LEU A 131 -22.77 6.61 -17.19
CA LEU A 131 -23.36 6.14 -18.44
C LEU A 131 -24.88 6.09 -18.36
N ASN A 132 -25.44 5.53 -17.28
CA ASN A 132 -26.89 5.48 -17.05
C ASN A 132 -27.51 6.89 -17.01
N ASP A 133 -26.89 7.83 -16.30
CA ASP A 133 -27.38 9.21 -16.19
C ASP A 133 -27.42 9.95 -17.55
N ASN A 134 -26.59 9.54 -18.52
CA ASN A 134 -26.58 10.10 -19.87
C ASN A 134 -27.62 9.43 -20.79
N GLU A 135 -27.89 8.14 -20.59
CA GLU A 135 -28.95 7.42 -21.31
C GLU A 135 -30.35 7.89 -20.90
N GLU A 136 -30.58 8.24 -19.62
CA GLU A 136 -31.87 8.79 -19.16
C GLU A 136 -32.14 10.24 -19.63
N LYS A 137 -31.11 10.94 -20.11
CA LYS A 137 -31.22 12.33 -20.62
C LYS A 137 -31.42 12.43 -22.13
N THR A 138 -31.52 11.31 -22.84
CA THR A 138 -31.72 11.23 -24.29
C THR A 138 -33.09 10.66 -24.61
#